data_AF-A0A838I7P3-F1
#
_entry.id   AF-A0A838I7P3-F1
#
_cell.length_a   1.000
_cell.length_b   1.000
_cell.length_c   1.000
_cell.angle_alpha   90.00
_cell.angle_beta   90.00
_cell.angle_gamma   90.00
#
_symmetry.space_group_name_H-M   'P 1'
#
loop_
_entity.id
_entity.type
_entity.pdbx_description
1 polymer ?
#
loop_
_entity_poly.entity_id
_entity_poly.type
_entity_poly.pdbx_seq_one_letter_code
_entity_poly.pdbx_strand_id
1 'polypeptide(L)'
;MGERDRVEQEAEAAAEEAGAIGGRTFDEDTDPAEQPVREGGGGESEGFEIAEEDLREHAEHGNPGPDPSHMAAEPEAASDRETVERGDADGVRTTERPGDT
;
A
#
# COMPACT_ATOMS: atom_id res chain seq x y z
N MET A 1 -12.64 9.88 57.35
CA MET A 1 -11.63 10.07 56.29
C MET A 1 -11.99 11.33 55.53
N GLY A 2 -11.06 12.27 55.44
CA GLY A 2 -11.27 13.52 54.71
C GLY A 2 -11.04 13.35 53.22
N GLU A 3 -11.49 14.30 52.41
CA GLU A 3 -11.30 14.27 50.95
C GLU A 3 -9.82 14.25 50.55
N ARG A 4 -8.95 14.88 51.35
CA ARG A 4 -7.48 14.83 51.17
C ARG A 4 -6.90 13.43 51.36
N ASP A 5 -7.35 12.69 52.38
CA ASP A 5 -6.90 11.30 52.60
C ASP A 5 -7.25 10.42 51.40
N ARG A 6 -8.41 10.68 50.78
CA ARG A 6 -8.89 9.92 49.63
C ARG A 6 -8.07 10.22 48.37
N VAL A 7 -7.71 11.48 48.18
CA VAL A 7 -6.81 11.90 47.08
C VAL A 7 -5.42 11.30 47.24
N GLU A 8 -4.85 11.28 48.45
CA GLU A 8 -3.54 10.64 48.69
C GLU A 8 -3.59 9.13 48.42
N GLN A 9 -4.66 8.47 48.86
CA GLN A 9 -4.84 7.03 48.65
C GLN A 9 -5.01 6.68 47.16
N GLU A 10 -5.76 7.48 46.40
CA GLU A 10 -5.91 7.28 44.95
C GLU A 10 -4.61 7.61 44.19
N ALA A 11 -3.83 8.60 44.63
CA ALA A 11 -2.54 8.93 44.03
C ALA A 11 -1.50 7.81 44.26
N GLU A 12 -1.49 7.19 45.44
CA GLU A 12 -0.60 6.07 45.75
C GLU A 12 -0.96 4.83 44.93
N ALA A 13 -2.26 4.49 44.84
CA ALA A 13 -2.74 3.39 44.00
C ALA A 13 -2.39 3.60 42.52
N ALA A 14 -2.57 4.81 41.99
CA ALA A 14 -2.21 5.12 40.61
C ALA A 14 -0.70 5.02 40.34
N ALA A 15 0.14 5.42 41.31
CA ALA A 15 1.59 5.29 41.19
C ALA A 15 2.04 3.82 41.19
N GLU A 16 1.41 2.98 42.02
CA GLU A 16 1.67 1.54 42.05
C GLU A 16 1.27 0.88 40.72
N GLU A 17 0.07 1.18 40.21
CA GLU A 17 -0.40 0.66 38.93
C GLU A 17 0.50 1.09 37.78
N ALA A 18 0.88 2.36 37.71
CA ALA A 18 1.76 2.87 36.66
C ALA A 18 3.15 2.20 36.69
N GLY A 19 3.69 1.95 37.89
CA GLY A 19 4.93 1.20 38.07
C GLY A 19 4.86 -0.24 37.55
N ALA A 20 3.66 -0.85 37.55
CA ALA A 20 3.45 -2.20 37.04
C ALA A 20 3.32 -2.29 35.51
N ILE A 21 3.03 -1.17 34.81
CA ILE A 21 2.86 -1.15 33.34
C ILE A 21 4.20 -1.37 32.61
N GLY A 22 5.31 -0.91 33.18
CA GLY A 22 6.63 -0.92 32.53
C GLY A 22 7.27 -2.29 32.29
N GLY A 23 6.64 -3.39 32.73
CA GLY A 23 7.24 -4.72 32.69
C GLY A 23 8.43 -4.85 33.64
N ARG A 24 8.94 -6.08 33.80
CA ARG A 24 10.18 -6.31 34.56
C ARG A 24 11.36 -6.12 33.61
N THR A 25 12.22 -5.15 33.87
CA THR A 25 13.52 -5.00 33.19
C THR A 25 14.40 -6.19 33.58
N PHE A 26 14.30 -7.30 32.86
CA PHE A 26 15.02 -8.54 33.17
C PHE A 26 16.45 -8.58 32.61
N ASP A 27 16.95 -7.47 32.08
CA ASP A 27 18.14 -7.41 31.25
C ASP A 27 19.14 -6.39 31.80
N GLU A 28 19.61 -6.60 33.03
CA GLU A 28 20.72 -5.81 33.61
C GLU A 28 22.07 -6.12 32.93
N ASP A 29 22.16 -7.28 32.25
CA ASP A 29 23.35 -7.77 31.54
C ASP A 29 23.36 -7.42 30.04
N THR A 30 22.34 -6.72 29.54
CA THR A 30 22.26 -6.31 28.13
C THR A 30 22.86 -4.93 27.92
N ASP A 31 23.58 -4.77 26.81
CA ASP A 31 24.01 -3.46 26.33
C ASP A 31 22.77 -2.55 26.15
N PRO A 32 22.69 -1.39 26.84
CA PRO A 32 21.59 -0.44 26.67
C PRO A 32 21.33 -0.03 25.22
N ALA A 33 22.34 -0.14 24.34
CA ALA A 33 22.18 0.12 22.91
C ALA A 33 21.34 -0.95 22.18
N GLU A 34 21.30 -2.19 22.66
CA GLU A 34 20.54 -3.29 22.05
C GLU A 34 19.11 -3.40 22.59
N GLN A 35 18.83 -2.79 23.74
CA GLN A 35 17.51 -2.83 24.37
C GLN A 35 16.38 -2.31 23.46
N PRO A 36 16.51 -1.17 22.75
CA PRO A 36 15.45 -0.67 21.87
C PRO A 36 15.16 -1.60 20.68
N VAL A 37 16.21 -2.25 20.15
CA VAL A 37 16.07 -3.20 19.04
C VAL A 37 15.30 -4.42 19.51
N ARG A 38 15.59 -4.92 20.71
CA ARG A 38 14.95 -6.11 21.27
C ARG A 38 13.51 -5.86 21.68
N GLU A 39 13.24 -4.74 22.35
CA GLU A 39 11.88 -4.28 22.66
C GLU A 39 11.07 -4.02 21.38
N GLY A 40 11.75 -3.59 20.30
CA GLY A 40 11.19 -3.42 18.96
C GLY A 40 11.06 -4.70 18.12
N GLY A 41 11.35 -5.89 18.68
CA GLY A 41 11.17 -7.17 17.99
C GLY A 41 12.43 -7.75 17.31
N GLY A 42 13.63 -7.29 17.67
CA GLY A 42 14.88 -7.98 17.33
C GLY A 42 15.46 -7.68 15.94
N GLY A 43 14.95 -6.68 15.22
CA GLY A 43 15.54 -6.19 13.96
C GLY A 43 15.31 -7.08 12.73
N GLU A 44 14.99 -8.37 12.92
CA GLU A 44 14.43 -9.20 11.87
C GLU A 44 12.98 -8.78 11.69
N SER A 45 12.73 -7.97 10.66
CA SER A 45 11.40 -7.48 10.35
C SER A 45 10.56 -8.68 9.89
N GLU A 46 9.91 -9.39 10.82
CA GLU A 46 9.06 -10.55 10.51
C GLU A 46 8.03 -10.23 9.41
N GLY A 47 7.60 -8.96 9.30
CA GLY A 47 6.70 -8.51 8.25
C GLY A 47 7.31 -8.37 6.86
N PHE A 48 8.62 -8.13 6.73
CA PHE A 48 9.29 -8.02 5.43
C PHE A 48 9.48 -9.38 4.78
N GLU A 49 9.90 -10.39 5.54
CA GLU A 49 10.10 -11.74 5.00
C GLU A 49 8.79 -12.35 4.51
N ILE A 50 7.70 -12.19 5.29
CA ILE A 50 6.35 -12.63 4.88
C ILE A 50 5.88 -11.83 3.66
N ALA A 51 6.13 -10.52 3.61
CA ALA A 51 5.77 -9.70 2.46
C ALA A 51 6.56 -10.09 1.19
N GLU A 52 7.82 -10.51 1.32
CA GLU A 52 8.63 -11.01 0.19
C GLU A 52 8.18 -12.39 -0.27
N GLU A 53 7.86 -13.30 0.66
CA GLU A 53 7.27 -14.62 0.37
C GLU A 53 5.94 -14.45 -0.38
N ASP A 54 5.04 -13.58 0.12
CA ASP A 54 3.77 -13.24 -0.53
C ASP A 54 4.00 -12.61 -1.90
N LEU A 55 4.97 -11.70 -2.02
CA LEU A 55 5.29 -11.07 -3.31
C LEU A 55 5.74 -12.11 -4.34
N ARG A 56 6.58 -13.07 -3.93
CA ARG A 56 7.02 -14.18 -4.79
C ARG A 56 5.83 -15.04 -5.23
N GLU A 57 4.98 -15.46 -4.29
CA GLU A 57 3.80 -16.30 -4.59
C GLU A 57 2.84 -15.60 -5.57
N HIS A 58 2.58 -14.31 -5.37
CA HIS A 58 1.64 -13.57 -6.22
C HIS A 58 2.26 -13.13 -7.56
N ALA A 59 3.57 -12.91 -7.63
CA ALA A 59 4.28 -12.56 -8.86
C ALA A 59 4.54 -13.77 -9.75
N GLU A 60 4.77 -14.94 -9.15
CA GLU A 60 4.84 -16.20 -9.86
C GLU A 60 3.43 -16.65 -10.25
N HIS A 61 2.94 -16.11 -11.36
CA HIS A 61 1.79 -16.68 -12.05
C HIS A 61 2.19 -18.08 -12.53
N GLY A 62 2.04 -19.09 -11.67
CA GLY A 62 2.49 -20.48 -11.90
C GLY A 62 1.82 -21.18 -13.09
N ASN A 63 0.86 -20.52 -13.73
CA ASN A 63 0.31 -20.92 -15.01
C ASN A 63 0.74 -19.88 -16.06
N PRO A 64 1.51 -20.25 -17.10
CA PRO A 64 1.90 -19.35 -18.20
C PRO A 64 0.70 -18.83 -19.02
N GLY A 65 -0.53 -19.13 -18.60
CA GLY A 65 -1.74 -18.84 -19.35
C GLY A 65 -1.79 -19.66 -20.63
N PRO A 66 -2.90 -19.63 -21.36
CA PRO A 66 -2.92 -20.17 -22.70
C PRO A 66 -2.02 -19.31 -23.61
N ASP A 67 -1.41 -19.93 -24.62
CA ASP A 67 -0.53 -19.23 -25.57
C ASP A 67 -1.35 -18.19 -26.38
N PRO A 68 -1.05 -16.88 -26.25
CA PRO A 68 -1.81 -15.84 -26.91
C PRO A 68 -1.70 -15.87 -28.43
N SER A 69 -0.66 -16.51 -28.99
CA SER A 69 -0.49 -16.67 -30.43
C SER A 69 -1.60 -17.54 -31.05
N HIS A 70 -2.15 -18.47 -30.26
CA HIS A 70 -3.26 -19.34 -30.66
C HIS A 70 -4.64 -18.80 -30.24
N MET A 71 -4.68 -17.70 -29.49
CA MET A 71 -5.91 -17.04 -29.05
C MET A 71 -6.21 -15.74 -29.81
N ALA A 72 -5.26 -15.25 -30.60
CA ALA A 72 -5.50 -14.15 -31.51
C ALA A 72 -6.47 -14.61 -32.62
N ALA A 73 -7.62 -13.95 -32.73
CA ALA A 73 -8.51 -14.13 -33.87
C ALA A 73 -7.81 -13.66 -35.16
N GLU A 74 -8.26 -14.18 -36.31
CA GLU A 74 -7.77 -13.66 -37.58
C GLU A 74 -8.11 -12.17 -37.72
N PRO A 75 -7.14 -11.33 -38.13
CA PRO A 75 -7.41 -9.92 -38.35
C PRO A 75 -8.46 -9.79 -39.45
N GLU A 76 -9.39 -8.83 -39.28
CA GLU A 76 -10.36 -8.52 -40.32
C GLU A 76 -9.63 -8.17 -41.62
N ALA A 77 -10.18 -8.64 -42.75
CA ALA A 77 -9.65 -8.29 -44.06
C ALA A 77 -9.64 -6.77 -44.20
N ALA A 78 -8.49 -6.21 -44.58
CA ALA A 78 -8.39 -4.78 -44.82
C ALA A 78 -9.42 -4.39 -45.88
N SER A 79 -10.29 -3.43 -45.55
CA SER A 79 -11.21 -2.87 -46.54
C SER A 79 -10.42 -2.37 -47.75
N ASP A 80 -10.91 -2.72 -48.94
CA ASP A 80 -10.38 -2.19 -50.17
C ASP A 80 -10.59 -0.67 -50.17
N ARG A 81 -9.47 0.06 -50.08
CA ARG A 81 -9.47 1.53 -50.02
C ARG A 81 -9.94 2.15 -51.33
N GLU A 82 -10.01 1.38 -52.41
CA GLU A 82 -10.52 1.84 -53.69
C GLU A 82 -12.06 1.85 -53.72
N THR A 83 -12.71 0.88 -53.07
CA THR A 83 -14.18 0.72 -53.11
C THR A 83 -14.90 1.26 -51.88
N VAL A 84 -14.16 1.72 -50.85
CA VAL A 84 -14.78 2.20 -49.61
C VAL A 84 -15.39 3.59 -49.82
N GLU A 85 -16.68 3.72 -49.48
CA GLU A 85 -17.34 5.02 -49.43
C GLU A 85 -16.79 5.82 -48.23
N ARG A 86 -16.06 6.90 -48.52
CA ARG A 86 -15.51 7.79 -47.49
C ARG A 86 -16.63 8.73 -47.05
N GLY A 87 -16.96 8.71 -45.76
CA GLY A 87 -17.87 9.69 -45.18
C GLY A 87 -17.32 11.11 -45.36
N ASP A 88 -18.21 12.03 -45.75
CA ASP A 88 -17.87 13.45 -45.85
C ASP A 88 -17.53 14.01 -44.47
N ALA A 89 -16.56 14.92 -44.42
CA ALA A 89 -16.26 15.64 -43.20
C ALA A 89 -17.39 16.63 -42.88
N ASP A 90 -17.93 16.58 -41.66
CA ASP A 90 -18.86 17.60 -41.18
C ASP A 90 -18.14 18.95 -41.06
N GLY A 91 -18.53 19.91 -41.90
CA GLY A 91 -17.98 21.27 -41.87
C GLY A 91 -18.67 22.12 -40.79
N VAL A 92 -17.89 22.67 -39.86
CA VAL A 92 -18.36 23.76 -38.99
C VAL A 92 -18.31 25.08 -39.76
N ARG A 93 -19.42 25.83 -39.80
CA ARG A 93 -19.41 27.19 -40.34
C ARG A 93 -18.71 28.11 -39.35
N THR A 94 -17.52 28.59 -39.69
CA THR A 94 -16.86 29.64 -38.91
C THR A 94 -17.51 30.99 -39.22
N THR A 95 -17.64 31.86 -38.20
CA THR A 95 -18.23 33.21 -38.33
C THR A 95 -17.19 34.27 -38.72
N GLU A 96 -15.95 33.87 -38.97
CA GLU A 96 -14.85 34.77 -39.32
C GLU A 96 -15.10 35.37 -40.72
N ARG A 97 -15.02 36.70 -40.80
CA ARG A 97 -15.19 37.44 -42.05
C ARG A 97 -13.78 37.73 -42.62
N PRO A 98 -13.55 37.58 -43.93
CA PRO A 98 -12.25 37.91 -44.50
C PRO A 98 -11.91 39.39 -44.21
N GLY A 99 -10.81 39.64 -43.50
CA GLY A 99 -10.36 40.98 -43.13
C GLY A 99 -10.46 41.33 -41.64
N ASP A 100 -10.83 40.40 -40.76
CA ASP A 100 -10.61 40.52 -39.32
C ASP A 100 -9.19 40.04 -38.97
N THR A 101 -8.17 40.81 -39.40
CA THR A 101 -6.75 40.70 -39.01
C THR A 101 -6.13 42.08 -38.93
#